data_AF-A0A9Q4EYA6-F1
#
_entry.id   AF-A0A9Q4EYA6-F1
#
_cell.length_a   1.000
_cell.length_b   1.000
_cell.length_c   1.000
_cell.angle_alpha   90.00
_cell.angle_beta   90.00
_cell.angle_gamma   90.00
#
_symmetry.space_group_name_H-M   'P 1'
#
loop_
_entity.id
_entity.type
_entity.pdbx_description
1 polymer ?
#
loop_
_entity_poly.entity_id
_entity_poly.type
_entity_poly.pdbx_seq_one_letter_code
_entity_poly.pdbx_strand_id
1 'polypeptide(L)'
;MKFKFVTYVSTAAVLSGLLMATQPASAITGLADNKSSALEVLPDNHYRWKLQTAADEDWFLWKNKTADEHDVSASFTSPSGKNYDFEVQYVTPEKTIVIKAEDHGQGGTDSIHLTSIKPGESVYMRLKSHDGDYSTTSNYDFTYSIK
;
A
#
# COMPACT_ATOMS: atom_id res chain seq x y z
N MET A 1 -21.26 -59.25 39.78
CA MET A 1 -22.35 -58.74 38.91
C MET A 1 -22.96 -57.52 39.58
N LYS A 2 -22.80 -56.33 38.99
CA LYS A 2 -23.64 -55.11 39.06
C LYS A 2 -22.88 -53.99 38.33
N PHE A 3 -23.22 -53.80 37.06
CA PHE A 3 -22.75 -52.70 36.22
C PHE A 3 -23.33 -51.38 36.74
N LYS A 4 -22.55 -50.29 36.69
CA LYS A 4 -23.08 -48.93 36.77
C LYS A 4 -22.46 -48.05 35.67
N PHE A 5 -23.35 -47.26 35.09
CA PHE A 5 -23.23 -46.53 33.83
C PHE A 5 -22.33 -45.28 33.92
N VAL A 6 -21.56 -45.14 32.85
CA VAL A 6 -20.99 -43.97 32.13
C VAL A 6 -21.54 -42.57 32.48
N THR A 7 -20.64 -41.59 32.59
CA THR A 7 -20.80 -40.26 31.95
C THR A 7 -19.42 -39.69 31.57
N TYR A 8 -19.14 -39.56 30.27
CA TYR A 8 -18.00 -38.79 29.75
C TYR A 8 -18.36 -37.30 29.79
N VAL A 9 -17.54 -36.48 30.45
CA VAL A 9 -17.65 -35.02 30.39
C VAL A 9 -16.65 -34.52 29.36
N SER A 10 -17.16 -34.23 28.16
CA SER A 10 -16.45 -33.51 27.10
C SER A 10 -16.81 -32.03 27.17
N THR A 11 -15.86 -31.16 27.51
CA THR A 11 -15.93 -29.69 27.38
C THR A 11 -14.54 -29.14 27.74
N ALA A 12 -13.91 -28.20 27.05
CA ALA A 12 -14.18 -27.46 25.82
C ALA A 12 -12.83 -26.88 25.36
N ALA A 13 -12.49 -26.98 24.07
CA ALA A 13 -11.33 -26.29 23.52
C ALA A 13 -11.69 -24.81 23.35
N VAL A 14 -11.07 -23.93 24.13
CA VAL A 14 -11.18 -22.48 23.93
C VAL A 14 -10.32 -22.13 22.72
N LEU A 15 -10.95 -22.04 21.55
CA LEU A 15 -10.36 -21.46 20.36
C LEU A 15 -10.29 -19.94 20.56
N SER A 16 -9.23 -19.47 21.19
CA SER A 16 -8.93 -18.04 21.29
C SER A 16 -8.54 -17.55 19.89
N GLY A 17 -9.52 -16.99 19.16
CA GLY A 17 -9.26 -16.27 17.93
C GLY A 17 -8.33 -15.10 18.22
N LEU A 18 -7.13 -15.10 17.63
CA LEU A 18 -6.35 -13.88 17.45
C LEU A 18 -7.15 -12.99 16.50
N LEU A 19 -7.95 -12.09 17.06
CA LEU A 19 -8.41 -10.91 16.35
C LEU A 19 -7.17 -10.02 16.13
N MET A 20 -6.50 -10.22 15.00
CA MET A 20 -5.59 -9.23 14.45
C MET A 20 -6.43 -8.01 14.09
N ALA A 21 -6.64 -7.11 15.05
CA ALA A 21 -7.25 -5.82 14.80
C ALA A 21 -6.31 -5.04 13.88
N THR A 22 -6.57 -5.05 12.58
CA THR A 22 -5.91 -4.12 11.66
C THR A 22 -6.39 -2.72 12.05
N GLN A 23 -5.55 -1.95 12.75
CA GLN A 23 -5.91 -0.57 13.07
C GLN A 23 -6.04 0.21 11.75
N PRO A 24 -7.07 1.06 11.60
CA PRO A 24 -7.12 1.98 10.47
C PRO A 24 -5.95 2.95 10.62
N ALA A 25 -5.00 2.91 9.68
CA ALA A 25 -3.95 3.92 9.60
C ALA A 25 -4.62 5.23 9.16
N SER A 26 -4.90 6.12 10.12
CA SER A 26 -5.32 7.48 9.77
C SER A 26 -4.17 8.17 9.02
N ALA A 27 -4.47 8.81 7.90
CA ALA A 27 -3.54 9.70 7.23
C ALA A 27 -3.10 10.80 8.22
N ILE A 28 -1.80 11.02 8.34
CA ILE A 28 -1.25 12.12 9.13
C ILE A 28 -1.12 13.32 8.19
N THR A 29 -1.79 14.43 8.49
CA THR A 29 -1.65 15.68 7.74
C THR A 29 -0.19 16.14 7.69
N GLY A 30 0.31 16.41 6.48
CA GLY A 30 1.69 16.83 6.26
C GLY A 30 2.68 15.69 6.06
N LEU A 31 2.26 14.42 6.15
CA LEU A 31 3.13 13.27 5.95
C LEU A 31 3.08 12.84 4.50
N ALA A 32 4.24 12.81 3.84
CA ALA A 32 4.37 12.38 2.45
C ALA A 32 3.67 13.27 1.40
N ASP A 33 3.14 14.43 1.77
CA ASP A 33 2.47 15.41 0.89
C ASP A 33 3.31 15.90 -0.33
N ASN A 34 4.62 15.60 -0.34
CA ASN A 34 5.51 16.00 -1.43
C ASN A 34 6.71 15.05 -1.56
N LYS A 35 7.30 15.03 -2.76
CA LYS A 35 8.45 14.19 -3.09
C LYS A 35 9.62 14.29 -2.11
N SER A 36 9.94 15.48 -1.60
CA SER A 36 11.06 15.66 -0.66
C SER A 36 10.81 15.06 0.73
N SER A 37 9.55 14.82 1.08
CA SER A 37 9.13 14.20 2.33
C SER A 37 8.56 12.79 2.12
N ALA A 38 8.85 12.18 0.97
CA ALA A 38 8.32 10.87 0.60
C ALA A 38 8.60 9.83 1.69
N LEU A 39 7.58 9.05 2.05
CA LEU A 39 7.70 8.02 3.07
C LEU A 39 8.47 6.82 2.51
N GLU A 40 9.54 6.41 3.19
CA GLU A 40 10.27 5.20 2.82
C GLU A 40 9.40 3.96 3.05
N VAL A 41 9.23 3.15 1.99
CA VAL A 41 8.48 1.90 2.03
C VAL A 41 9.35 0.78 2.59
N LEU A 42 8.79 -0.05 3.45
CA LEU A 42 9.49 -1.16 4.13
C LEU A 42 8.81 -2.48 3.78
N PRO A 43 9.53 -3.61 3.69
CA PRO A 43 8.91 -4.91 3.44
C PRO A 43 7.70 -5.17 4.36
N ASP A 44 6.69 -5.86 3.82
CA ASP A 44 5.45 -6.29 4.50
C ASP A 44 4.48 -5.18 4.93
N ASN A 45 4.73 -3.91 4.55
CA ASN A 45 3.79 -2.82 4.80
C ASN A 45 2.74 -2.67 3.68
N HIS A 46 1.57 -2.20 4.08
CA HIS A 46 0.46 -1.80 3.22
C HIS A 46 -0.14 -0.53 3.81
N TYR A 47 -0.32 0.51 2.98
CA TYR A 47 -0.86 1.79 3.38
C TYR A 47 -2.33 1.93 2.97
N ARG A 48 -3.20 2.23 3.95
CA ARG A 48 -4.61 2.55 3.74
C ARG A 48 -4.91 3.93 4.28
N TRP A 49 -4.67 4.96 3.48
CA TRP A 49 -4.78 6.36 3.89
C TRP A 49 -5.83 7.11 3.08
N LYS A 50 -5.92 8.42 3.29
CA LYS A 50 -6.92 9.31 2.69
C LYS A 50 -6.22 10.55 2.17
N LEU A 51 -6.60 10.97 0.97
CA LEU A 51 -6.26 12.30 0.49
C LEU A 51 -7.07 13.35 1.28
N GLN A 52 -6.39 14.41 1.67
CA GLN A 52 -6.90 15.44 2.57
C GLN A 52 -7.52 16.61 1.82
N THR A 53 -7.06 16.85 0.60
CA THR A 53 -7.54 17.91 -0.29
C THR A 53 -7.59 17.43 -1.75
N ALA A 54 -8.24 18.19 -2.61
CA ALA A 54 -8.26 17.95 -4.07
C ALA A 54 -6.90 18.16 -4.76
N ALA A 55 -5.91 18.71 -4.06
CA ALA A 55 -4.55 18.91 -4.56
C ALA A 55 -3.54 18.07 -3.76
N ASP A 56 -4.04 17.18 -2.90
CA ASP A 56 -3.19 16.37 -2.04
C ASP A 56 -2.51 15.26 -2.84
N GLU A 57 -1.30 14.93 -2.43
CA GLU A 57 -0.47 13.93 -3.07
C GLU A 57 0.28 13.13 -2.01
N ASP A 58 0.17 11.81 -2.04
CA ASP A 58 0.96 10.97 -1.16
C ASP A 58 2.15 10.39 -1.93
N TRP A 59 3.35 10.63 -1.41
CA TRP A 59 4.61 10.19 -1.98
C TRP A 59 5.27 9.10 -1.16
N PHE A 60 5.56 7.98 -1.81
CA PHE A 60 6.29 6.86 -1.23
C PHE A 60 7.61 6.66 -1.95
N LEU A 61 8.63 6.16 -1.25
CA LEU A 61 9.98 5.98 -1.78
C LEU A 61 10.48 4.58 -1.47
N TRP A 62 10.94 3.88 -2.49
CA TRP A 62 11.85 2.76 -2.32
C TRP A 62 13.21 3.10 -2.92
N LYS A 63 14.29 2.76 -2.22
CA LYS A 63 15.66 2.87 -2.74
C LYS A 63 16.33 1.52 -2.68
N ASN A 64 16.93 1.11 -3.80
CA ASN A 64 17.76 -0.08 -3.80
C ASN A 64 19.06 0.21 -3.02
N LYS A 65 19.15 -0.33 -1.79
CA LYS A 65 20.32 -0.22 -0.92
C LYS A 65 21.15 -1.53 -0.91
N THR A 66 20.78 -2.52 -1.71
CA THR A 66 21.46 -3.82 -1.82
C THR A 66 22.51 -3.79 -2.95
N ALA A 67 23.23 -4.91 -3.12
CA ALA A 67 24.18 -5.08 -4.22
C ALA A 67 23.54 -5.73 -5.47
N ASP A 68 22.31 -6.22 -5.34
CA ASP A 68 21.60 -6.96 -6.39
C ASP A 68 20.58 -6.05 -7.09
N GLU A 69 20.16 -6.45 -8.29
CA GLU A 69 19.01 -5.83 -8.96
C GLU A 69 17.71 -6.34 -8.34
N HIS A 70 16.67 -5.51 -8.36
CA HIS A 70 15.35 -5.86 -7.86
C HIS A 70 14.24 -5.46 -8.81
N ASP A 71 13.13 -6.19 -8.75
CA ASP A 71 11.88 -5.83 -9.41
C ASP A 71 10.95 -5.16 -8.40
N VAL A 72 10.28 -4.09 -8.84
CA VAL A 72 9.33 -3.34 -8.03
C VAL A 72 7.96 -3.38 -8.69
N SER A 73 6.98 -3.97 -8.00
CA SER A 73 5.57 -3.84 -8.35
C SER A 73 4.88 -2.96 -7.33
N ALA A 74 3.99 -2.10 -7.80
CA ALA A 74 3.16 -1.27 -6.95
C ALA A 74 1.74 -1.19 -7.53
N SER A 75 0.75 -1.28 -6.65
CA SER A 75 -0.66 -1.23 -6.99
C SER A 75 -1.40 -0.32 -6.03
N PHE A 76 -2.29 0.46 -6.59
CA PHE A 76 -3.07 1.46 -5.87
C PHE A 76 -4.54 1.30 -6.26
N THR A 77 -5.42 1.09 -5.28
CA THR A 77 -6.85 0.99 -5.51
C THR A 77 -7.56 2.21 -4.96
N SER A 78 -8.25 2.92 -5.84
CA SER A 78 -9.07 4.08 -5.48
C SER A 78 -10.21 3.67 -4.53
N PRO A 79 -10.65 4.56 -3.63
CA PRO A 79 -11.87 4.33 -2.86
C PRO A 79 -13.09 4.16 -3.79
N SER A 80 -14.11 3.41 -3.33
CA SER A 80 -15.35 3.26 -4.10
C SER A 80 -15.98 4.62 -4.43
N GLY A 81 -16.32 4.83 -5.71
CA GLY A 81 -16.89 6.09 -6.21
C GLY A 81 -15.90 7.25 -6.30
N LYS A 82 -14.59 6.98 -6.19
CA LYS A 82 -13.51 7.95 -6.34
C LYS A 82 -12.51 7.50 -7.39
N ASN A 83 -11.96 8.44 -8.15
CA ASN A 83 -10.87 8.18 -9.10
C ASN A 83 -9.60 8.94 -8.73
N TYR A 84 -8.51 8.23 -8.47
CA TYR A 84 -7.20 8.78 -8.15
C TYR A 84 -6.19 8.28 -9.19
N ASP A 85 -5.18 9.08 -9.50
CA ASP A 85 -4.10 8.72 -10.43
C ASP A 85 -2.91 8.11 -9.70
N PHE A 86 -2.26 7.14 -10.35
CA PHE A 86 -0.97 6.59 -9.91
C PHE A 86 0.18 6.86 -10.90
N GLU A 87 1.30 7.40 -10.39
CA GLU A 87 2.51 7.71 -11.15
C GLU A 87 3.76 7.20 -10.41
N VAL A 88 4.77 6.76 -11.16
CA VAL A 88 6.09 6.43 -10.64
C VAL A 88 7.15 7.33 -11.28
N GLN A 89 8.09 7.80 -10.46
CA GLN A 89 9.33 8.41 -10.90
C GLN A 89 10.50 7.51 -10.57
N TYR A 90 11.03 6.84 -11.60
CA TYR A 90 12.21 6.00 -11.50
C TYR A 90 13.47 6.84 -11.73
N VAL A 91 14.33 6.92 -10.71
CA VAL A 91 15.52 7.76 -10.66
C VAL A 91 16.78 6.90 -10.77
N THR A 92 17.49 7.08 -11.87
CA THR A 92 18.83 6.52 -12.12
C THR A 92 19.89 7.61 -11.91
N PRO A 93 21.19 7.28 -11.91
CA PRO A 93 22.25 8.29 -11.85
C PRO A 93 22.22 9.30 -13.01
N GLU A 94 21.69 8.90 -14.17
CA GLU A 94 21.69 9.70 -15.39
C GLU A 94 20.42 10.52 -15.58
N LYS A 95 19.26 10.01 -15.12
CA LYS A 95 17.96 10.65 -15.38
C LYS A 95 16.85 10.20 -14.44
N THR A 96 15.75 10.94 -14.50
CA THR A 96 14.45 10.52 -13.96
C THR A 96 13.51 10.14 -15.10
N ILE A 97 12.90 8.97 -15.01
CA ILE A 97 11.87 8.47 -15.94
C ILE A 97 10.53 8.55 -15.20
N VAL A 98 9.54 9.22 -15.79
CA VAL A 98 8.18 9.32 -15.25
C VAL A 98 7.27 8.35 -15.99
N ILE A 99 6.56 7.51 -15.24
CA ILE A 99 5.70 6.44 -15.76
C ILE A 99 4.34 6.61 -15.10
N LYS A 100 3.30 6.79 -15.90
CA LYS A 100 1.92 6.84 -15.40
C LYS A 100 1.31 5.45 -15.52
N ALA A 101 0.58 5.03 -14.49
CA ALA A 101 -0.22 3.83 -14.56
C ALA A 101 -1.38 4.04 -15.56
N GLU A 102 -1.92 2.94 -16.08
CA GLU A 102 -3.22 2.98 -16.73
C GLU A 102 -4.30 3.29 -15.68
N ASP A 103 -5.14 4.28 -15.96
CA ASP A 103 -6.25 4.71 -15.11
C ASP A 103 -7.47 3.81 -15.36
N HIS A 104 -7.86 3.04 -14.35
CA HIS A 104 -9.01 2.12 -14.42
C HIS A 104 -10.31 2.74 -13.91
N GLY A 105 -10.32 4.04 -13.64
CA GLY A 105 -11.48 4.80 -13.22
C GLY A 105 -11.88 4.58 -11.76
N GLN A 106 -13.13 4.94 -11.46
CA GLN A 106 -13.61 4.99 -10.08
C GLN A 106 -13.57 3.64 -9.36
N GLY A 107 -12.91 3.60 -8.20
CA GLY A 107 -12.71 2.36 -7.44
C GLY A 107 -11.79 1.34 -8.12
N GLY A 108 -11.18 1.70 -9.25
CA GLY A 108 -10.26 0.87 -10.00
C GLY A 108 -8.89 0.73 -9.32
N THR A 109 -8.15 -0.28 -9.76
CA THR A 109 -6.77 -0.54 -9.31
C THR A 109 -5.78 -0.19 -10.42
N ASP A 110 -4.96 0.82 -10.18
CA ASP A 110 -3.90 1.25 -11.06
C ASP A 110 -2.58 0.60 -10.61
N SER A 111 -1.79 0.09 -11.55
CA SER A 111 -0.59 -0.70 -11.22
C SER A 111 0.59 -0.40 -12.14
N ILE A 112 1.79 -0.46 -11.57
CA ILE A 112 3.07 -0.34 -12.29
C ILE A 112 3.97 -1.50 -11.89
N HIS A 113 4.72 -2.01 -12.86
CA HIS A 113 5.79 -2.97 -12.65
C HIS A 113 7.06 -2.46 -13.32
N LEU A 114 8.14 -2.40 -12.54
CA LEU A 114 9.49 -2.06 -12.99
C LEU A 114 10.41 -3.23 -12.72
N THR A 115 11.32 -3.49 -13.65
CA THR A 115 12.29 -4.57 -13.55
C THR A 115 13.72 -4.03 -13.52
N SER A 116 14.63 -4.81 -12.93
CA SER A 116 16.08 -4.51 -12.95
C SER A 116 16.44 -3.13 -12.37
N ILE A 117 15.87 -2.78 -11.21
CA ILE A 117 16.29 -1.60 -10.46
C ILE A 117 17.66 -1.85 -9.84
N LYS A 118 18.67 -1.10 -10.25
CA LYS A 118 20.07 -1.33 -9.86
C LYS A 118 20.40 -0.76 -8.49
N PRO A 119 21.51 -1.23 -7.87
CA PRO A 119 22.03 -0.66 -6.64
C PRO A 119 22.15 0.87 -6.68
N GLY A 120 21.59 1.54 -5.67
CA GLY A 120 21.61 2.98 -5.52
C GLY A 120 20.47 3.74 -6.21
N GLU A 121 19.74 3.11 -7.11
CA GLU A 121 18.60 3.71 -7.82
C GLU A 121 17.36 3.79 -6.92
N SER A 122 16.42 4.66 -7.29
CA SER A 122 15.24 4.96 -6.46
C SER A 122 13.96 4.99 -7.26
N VAL A 123 12.89 4.51 -6.64
CA VAL A 123 11.53 4.51 -7.19
C VAL A 123 10.65 5.34 -6.26
N TYR A 124 10.22 6.50 -6.76
CA TYR A 124 9.20 7.30 -6.08
C TYR A 124 7.84 6.93 -6.64
N MET A 125 6.88 6.65 -5.77
CA MET A 125 5.52 6.28 -6.09
C MET A 125 4.61 7.41 -5.61
N ARG A 126 3.88 8.02 -6.53
CA ARG A 126 3.05 9.21 -6.29
C ARG A 126 1.59 8.87 -6.54
N LEU A 127 0.77 9.10 -5.53
CA LEU A 127 -0.67 8.95 -5.58
C LEU A 127 -1.29 10.35 -5.48
N LYS A 128 -2.31 10.64 -6.28
CA LYS A 128 -2.99 11.94 -6.25
C LYS A 128 -4.43 11.79 -6.72
N SER A 129 -5.30 12.76 -6.41
CA SER A 129 -6.66 12.76 -6.96
C SER A 129 -6.67 12.96 -8.47
N HIS A 130 -7.55 12.25 -9.19
CA HIS A 130 -7.82 12.50 -10.62
C HIS A 130 -8.77 13.69 -10.73
N ASP A 131 -8.34 14.77 -11.38
CA ASP A 131 -9.13 16.00 -11.55
C ASP A 131 -9.76 16.55 -10.26
N GLY A 132 -9.08 16.35 -9.12
CA GLY A 132 -9.56 16.79 -7.81
C GLY A 132 -10.65 15.91 -7.20
N ASP A 133 -10.87 14.68 -7.70
CA ASP A 133 -11.76 13.72 -7.07
C ASP A 133 -11.07 13.04 -5.88
N TYR A 134 -11.45 13.44 -4.65
CA TYR A 134 -10.86 12.95 -3.40
C TYR A 134 -11.92 12.62 -2.34
N SER A 135 -11.51 11.90 -1.30
CA SER A 135 -12.31 11.60 -0.12
C SER A 135 -11.49 11.71 1.16
N THR A 136 -11.96 12.52 2.11
CA THR A 136 -11.39 12.62 3.46
C THR A 136 -11.98 11.58 4.42
N THR A 137 -12.93 10.77 3.97
CA THR A 137 -13.62 9.76 4.78
C THR A 137 -13.33 8.33 4.33
N SER A 138 -13.00 8.12 3.05
CA SER A 138 -12.73 6.81 2.47
C SER A 138 -11.24 6.61 2.23
N ASN A 139 -10.73 5.44 2.64
CA ASN A 139 -9.33 5.11 2.40
C ASN A 139 -9.13 4.59 0.97
N TYR A 140 -7.98 4.90 0.40
CA TYR A 140 -7.42 4.10 -0.69
C TYR A 140 -6.66 2.89 -0.13
N ASP A 141 -6.22 2.01 -1.02
CA ASP A 141 -5.41 0.83 -0.70
C ASP A 141 -4.13 0.84 -1.56
N PHE A 142 -2.96 0.96 -0.92
CA PHE A 142 -1.66 1.02 -1.60
C PHE A 142 -0.77 -0.15 -1.17
N THR A 143 -0.45 -1.02 -2.12
CA THR A 143 0.38 -2.21 -1.94
C THR A 143 1.58 -2.19 -2.86
N TYR A 144 2.63 -2.90 -2.46
CA TYR A 144 3.86 -3.01 -3.23
C TYR A 144 4.59 -4.31 -2.91
N SER A 145 5.47 -4.70 -3.83
CA SER A 145 6.34 -5.85 -3.71
C SER A 145 7.71 -5.46 -4.26
N ILE A 146 8.75 -5.77 -3.50
CA ILE A 146 10.15 -5.67 -3.91
C ILE A 146 10.68 -7.10 -3.96
N LYS A 147 11.16 -7.55 -5.10
CA LYS A 147 11.68 -8.91 -5.31
C LYS A 147 13.12 -8.85 -5.75
#